data_AF-A0A116LMK2-F1
#
_entry.id   AF-A0A116LMK2-F1
#
_cell.length_a   1.000
_cell.length_b   1.000
_cell.length_c   1.000
_cell.angle_alpha   90.00
_cell.angle_beta   90.00
_cell.angle_gamma   90.00
#
_symmetry.space_group_name_H-M   'P 1'
#
loop_
_entity.id
_entity.type
_entity.pdbx_description
1 polymer ?
#
loop_
_entity_poly.entity_id
_entity_poly.type
_entity_poly.pdbx_seq_one_letter_code
_entity_poly.pdbx_strand_id
1 'polypeptide(L)'
;MSFISVAKMGVKSSSFKKFIQDGLASQLATISGVTEVRTQVYLPWNKATWNTPNVAHDNPKEAHLHASIILGFADQAAREAFYANQAPQLNAEVVQYSSAVHAYHIEKTLPFVLNGKRM
;
A
#
# COMPACT_ATOMS: atom_id res chain seq x y z
N MET A 1 8.24 -4.72 3.58
CA MET A 1 7.24 -4.07 4.46
C MET A 1 5.96 -3.83 3.68
N SER A 2 4.82 -3.84 4.37
CA SER A 2 3.51 -3.53 3.75
C SER A 2 2.87 -2.36 4.46
N PHE A 3 2.33 -1.42 3.68
CA PHE A 3 1.51 -0.32 4.14
C PHE A 3 0.11 -0.51 3.59
N ILE A 4 -0.88 -0.28 4.43
CA ILE A 4 -2.29 -0.29 4.05
C ILE A 4 -2.86 1.08 4.37
N SER A 5 -3.41 1.75 3.35
CA SER A 5 -3.95 3.10 3.47
C SER A 5 -5.48 3.10 3.46
N VAL A 6 -6.05 3.94 4.32
CA VAL A 6 -7.46 4.32 4.33
C VAL A 6 -7.58 5.70 3.70
N ALA A 7 -8.40 5.82 2.65
CA ALA A 7 -8.62 7.09 1.97
C ALA A 7 -9.35 8.09 2.87
N LYS A 8 -8.97 9.36 2.79
CA LYS A 8 -9.57 10.45 3.55
C LYS A 8 -10.95 10.80 3.00
N MET A 9 -11.89 11.11 3.90
CA MET A 9 -13.23 11.57 3.51
C MET A 9 -13.15 12.84 2.65
N GLY A 10 -13.92 12.88 1.56
CA GLY A 10 -13.96 14.00 0.60
C GLY A 10 -12.95 13.90 -0.54
N VAL A 11 -11.97 12.99 -0.48
CA VAL A 11 -11.06 12.73 -1.59
C VAL A 11 -11.77 11.89 -2.66
N LYS A 12 -11.75 12.35 -3.91
CA LYS A 12 -12.29 11.58 -5.04
C LYS A 12 -11.46 10.31 -5.24
N SER A 13 -12.12 9.17 -5.45
CA SER A 13 -11.44 7.88 -5.66
C SER A 13 -10.46 7.90 -6.84
N SER A 14 -10.76 8.65 -7.90
CA SER A 14 -9.86 8.84 -9.04
C SER A 14 -8.60 9.62 -8.66
N SER A 15 -8.73 10.67 -7.85
CA SER A 15 -7.59 11.44 -7.34
C SER A 15 -6.73 10.61 -6.39
N PHE A 16 -7.35 9.83 -5.49
CA PHE A 16 -6.63 8.90 -4.62
C PHE A 16 -5.87 7.84 -5.43
N LYS A 17 -6.54 7.22 -6.41
CA LYS A 17 -5.91 6.23 -7.29
C LYS A 17 -4.71 6.82 -8.05
N LYS A 18 -4.88 8.00 -8.64
CA LYS A 18 -3.81 8.72 -9.34
C LYS A 18 -2.65 9.05 -8.40
N PHE A 19 -2.93 9.52 -7.19
CA PHE A 19 -1.90 9.76 -6.19
C PHE A 19 -1.12 8.49 -5.86
N ILE A 20 -1.79 7.37 -5.55
CA ILE A 20 -1.12 6.12 -5.19
C ILE A 20 -0.29 5.57 -6.35
N GLN A 21 -0.86 5.49 -7.55
CA GLN A 21 -0.25 4.79 -8.69
C GLN A 21 0.75 5.64 -9.47
N ASP A 22 0.41 6.90 -9.76
CA ASP A 22 1.23 7.74 -10.64
C ASP A 22 2.15 8.67 -9.85
N GLY A 23 1.73 9.07 -8.65
CA GLY A 23 2.50 9.94 -7.77
C GLY A 23 3.42 9.14 -6.84
N LEU A 24 2.84 8.60 -5.78
CA LEU A 24 3.55 7.97 -4.68
C LEU A 24 4.39 6.77 -5.13
N ALA A 25 3.84 5.85 -5.94
CA ALA A 25 4.60 4.70 -6.42
C ALA A 25 5.81 5.13 -7.26
N SER A 26 5.65 6.12 -8.14
CA SER A 26 6.73 6.66 -8.97
C SER A 26 7.82 7.30 -8.12
N GLN A 27 7.46 8.10 -7.13
CA GLN A 27 8.43 8.70 -6.22
C GLN A 27 9.20 7.61 -5.45
N LEU A 28 8.48 6.65 -4.85
CA LEU A 28 9.06 5.54 -4.09
C LEU A 28 10.05 4.72 -4.92
N ALA A 29 9.76 4.49 -6.21
CA ALA A 29 10.61 3.73 -7.11
C ALA A 29 11.96 4.41 -7.44
N THR A 30 12.08 5.72 -7.19
CA THR A 30 13.33 6.47 -7.42
C THR A 30 14.23 6.57 -6.18
N ILE A 31 13.77 6.12 -5.02
CA ILE A 31 14.50 6.23 -3.77
C ILE A 31 15.60 5.17 -3.70
N SER A 32 16.84 5.63 -3.46
CA SER A 32 17.99 4.74 -3.23
C SER A 32 17.72 3.74 -2.10
N GLY A 33 18.02 2.48 -2.33
CA GLY A 33 17.83 1.39 -1.38
C GLY A 33 16.44 0.76 -1.38
N VAL A 34 15.45 1.35 -2.07
CA VAL A 34 14.18 0.68 -2.38
C VAL A 34 14.39 -0.27 -3.55
N THR A 35 14.06 -1.55 -3.36
CA THR A 35 14.27 -2.61 -4.36
C THR A 35 12.98 -3.13 -4.97
N GLU A 36 11.85 -2.82 -4.34
CA GLU A 36 10.53 -3.26 -4.79
C GLU A 36 9.49 -2.23 -4.39
N VAL A 37 8.61 -1.91 -5.34
CA VAL A 37 7.39 -1.14 -5.11
C VAL A 37 6.25 -1.90 -5.76
N ARG A 38 5.28 -2.35 -4.96
CA ARG A 38 4.01 -2.87 -5.47
C ARG A 38 2.88 -2.06 -4.89
N THR A 39 1.92 -1.66 -5.71
CA THR A 39 0.72 -0.95 -5.23
C THR A 39 -0.53 -1.62 -5.74
N GLN A 40 -1.54 -1.70 -4.90
CA GLN A 40 -2.88 -2.12 -5.28
C GLN A 40 -3.89 -1.14 -4.71
N VAL A 41 -4.66 -0.48 -5.58
CA VAL A 41 -5.86 0.27 -5.17
C VAL A 41 -7.05 -0.69 -5.25
N TYR A 42 -7.80 -0.81 -4.17
CA TYR A 42 -8.91 -1.75 -4.10
C TYR A 42 -10.12 -1.21 -4.85
N LEU A 43 -10.92 -2.14 -5.38
CA LEU A 43 -12.19 -1.78 -6.01
C LEU A 43 -13.18 -1.27 -4.97
N PRO A 44 -14.12 -0.38 -5.36
CA PRO A 44 -15.24 -0.04 -4.51
C PRO A 44 -15.98 -1.29 -4.05
N TRP A 45 -16.52 -1.23 -2.83
CA TRP A 45 -17.32 -2.31 -2.28
C TRP A 45 -18.45 -2.69 -3.24
N ASN A 46 -18.57 -3.99 -3.55
CA ASN A 46 -19.63 -4.54 -4.39
C ASN A 46 -20.13 -5.85 -3.80
N LYS A 47 -21.40 -5.86 -3.36
CA LYS A 47 -22.07 -7.02 -2.75
C LYS A 47 -21.98 -8.30 -3.59
N ALA A 48 -21.99 -8.20 -4.92
CA ALA A 48 -21.94 -9.36 -5.80
C ALA A 48 -20.59 -10.11 -5.74
N THR A 49 -19.51 -9.45 -5.29
CA THR A 49 -18.18 -10.06 -5.16
C THR A 49 -17.95 -10.78 -3.82
N TRP A 50 -18.97 -10.81 -2.94
CA TRP A 50 -18.85 -11.11 -1.50
C TRP A 50 -19.52 -12.45 -1.10
N ASN A 51 -19.87 -13.30 -2.08
CA ASN A 51 -20.35 -14.67 -1.82
C ASN A 51 -19.20 -15.66 -1.50
N THR A 52 -18.16 -15.20 -0.80
CA THR A 52 -17.04 -16.05 -0.38
C THR A 52 -17.27 -16.53 1.06
N PRO A 53 -17.43 -17.85 1.30
CA PRO A 53 -17.63 -18.37 2.65
C PRO A 53 -16.49 -17.97 3.59
N ASN A 54 -16.82 -17.64 4.85
CA ASN A 54 -15.87 -17.23 5.89
C ASN A 54 -15.14 -15.89 5.62
N VAL A 55 -15.63 -15.15 4.63
CA VAL A 55 -15.44 -13.73 4.32
C VAL A 55 -15.94 -12.74 5.39
N ALA A 56 -15.13 -12.16 6.29
CA ALA A 56 -15.62 -11.04 7.12
C ALA A 56 -15.87 -9.81 6.23
N HIS A 57 -17.16 -9.56 5.98
CA HIS A 57 -17.64 -8.78 4.85
C HIS A 57 -18.51 -7.57 5.30
N ASP A 58 -18.34 -7.15 6.54
CA ASP A 58 -19.19 -6.21 7.25
C ASP A 58 -18.38 -5.10 7.96
N ASN A 59 -17.12 -4.90 7.57
CA ASN A 59 -16.32 -3.79 8.09
C ASN A 59 -17.08 -2.46 7.90
N PRO A 60 -17.08 -1.57 8.91
CA PRO A 60 -17.70 -0.26 8.76
C PRO A 60 -16.98 0.54 7.66
N LYS A 61 -17.71 1.43 6.98
CA LYS A 61 -17.20 2.15 5.79
C LYS A 61 -15.91 2.92 6.07
N GLU A 62 -15.82 3.50 7.26
CA GLU A 62 -14.67 4.22 7.79
C GLU A 62 -13.45 3.33 8.06
N ALA A 63 -13.64 2.02 8.23
CA ALA A 63 -12.58 1.03 8.39
C ALA A 63 -12.25 0.28 7.09
N HIS A 64 -12.88 0.65 5.97
CA HIS A 64 -12.53 0.07 4.68
C HIS A 64 -11.10 0.46 4.29
N LEU A 65 -10.32 -0.55 3.95
CA LEU A 65 -8.99 -0.36 3.38
C LEU A 65 -9.14 0.02 1.91
N HIS A 66 -8.35 0.98 1.44
CA HIS A 66 -8.52 1.55 0.09
C HIS A 66 -7.34 1.26 -0.83
N ALA A 67 -6.14 1.08 -0.27
CA ALA A 67 -4.98 0.64 -1.03
C ALA A 67 -3.99 -0.12 -0.14
N SER A 68 -3.15 -0.91 -0.79
CA SER A 68 -1.92 -1.47 -0.21
C SER A 68 -0.69 -1.05 -1.02
N ILE A 69 0.42 -0.88 -0.33
CA ILE A 69 1.73 -0.57 -0.88
C ILE A 69 2.74 -1.51 -0.22
N ILE A 70 3.49 -2.26 -1.01
CA ILE A 70 4.57 -3.12 -0.54
C ILE A 70 5.88 -2.48 -0.95
N LEU A 71 6.76 -2.26 0.04
CA LEU A 71 8.12 -1.78 -0.16
C LEU A 71 9.13 -2.87 0.20
N GLY A 72 10.01 -3.19 -0.74
CA GLY A 72 11.23 -3.94 -0.49
C GLY A 72 12.43 -3.00 -0.34
N PHE A 73 13.37 -3.39 0.50
CA PHE A 73 14.62 -2.67 0.71
C PHE A 73 15.80 -3.60 0.47
N ALA A 74 16.95 -3.04 0.08
CA ALA A 74 18.18 -3.79 -0.14
C ALA A 74 18.66 -4.48 1.14
N ASP A 75 18.57 -3.76 2.26
CA ASP A 75 18.95 -4.24 3.59
C ASP A 75 18.23 -3.44 4.70
N GLN A 76 18.52 -3.77 5.96
CA GLN A 76 17.95 -3.10 7.12
C GLN A 76 18.38 -1.64 7.24
N ALA A 77 19.62 -1.30 6.87
CA ALA A 77 20.14 0.07 6.97
C ALA A 77 19.43 0.99 5.96
N ALA A 78 19.21 0.52 4.73
CA ALA A 78 18.43 1.22 3.71
C ALA A 78 16.99 1.48 4.17
N ARG A 79 16.37 0.49 4.82
CA ARG A 79 15.02 0.62 5.41
C ARG A 79 14.98 1.67 6.51
N GLU A 80 15.94 1.64 7.44
CA GLU A 80 16.02 2.62 8.53
C GLU A 80 16.27 4.04 8.00
N ALA A 81 17.18 4.19 7.03
CA ALA A 81 17.45 5.45 6.37
C ALA A 81 16.22 6.01 5.63
N PHE A 82 15.41 5.13 4.99
CA PHE A 82 14.15 5.53 4.38
C PHE A 82 13.18 6.12 5.41
N TYR A 83 12.96 5.46 6.55
CA TYR A 83 12.04 5.98 7.56
C TYR A 83 12.55 7.23 8.29
N ALA A 84 13.85 7.33 8.48
CA ALA A 84 14.46 8.50 9.11
C ALA A 84 14.37 9.75 8.21
N ASN A 85 14.60 9.58 6.89
CA ASN A 85 14.87 10.71 6.01
C ASN A 85 13.80 10.94 4.92
N GLN A 86 13.26 9.87 4.33
CA GLN A 86 12.36 9.96 3.17
C GLN A 86 10.89 9.94 3.58
N ALA A 87 10.50 9.02 4.47
CA ALA A 87 9.12 8.87 4.92
C ALA A 87 8.51 10.16 5.51
N PRO A 88 9.23 10.99 6.30
CA PRO A 88 8.67 12.24 6.82
C PRO A 88 8.28 13.23 5.72
N GLN A 89 9.04 13.26 4.62
CA GLN A 89 8.75 14.14 3.48
C GLN A 89 7.51 13.65 2.72
N LEU A 90 7.45 12.35 2.45
CA LEU A 90 6.30 11.71 1.79
C LEU A 90 5.02 11.86 2.62
N ASN A 91 5.13 11.86 3.95
CA ASN A 91 3.99 12.02 4.84
C ASN A 91 3.25 13.34 4.60
N ALA A 92 3.92 14.42 4.20
CA ALA A 92 3.29 15.69 3.89
C ALA A 92 2.27 15.60 2.74
N GLU A 93 2.50 14.69 1.78
CA GLU A 93 1.56 14.38 0.70
C GLU A 93 0.54 13.33 1.13
N VAL A 94 0.99 12.25 1.79
CA VAL A 94 0.13 11.12 2.19
C VAL A 94 -1.05 11.57 3.06
N VAL A 95 -0.85 12.51 4.00
CA VAL A 95 -1.92 13.02 4.89
C VAL A 95 -3.00 13.85 4.19
N GLN A 96 -2.75 14.28 2.95
CA GLN A 96 -3.75 14.95 2.13
C GLN A 96 -4.76 13.95 1.57
N TYR A 97 -4.32 12.72 1.29
CA TYR A 97 -5.10 11.69 0.62
C TYR A 97 -5.58 10.56 1.53
N SER A 98 -4.88 10.30 2.64
CA SER A 98 -5.15 9.20 3.56
C SER A 98 -5.57 9.71 4.93
N SER A 99 -6.57 9.07 5.55
CA SER A 99 -6.97 9.29 6.94
C SER A 99 -6.16 8.44 7.92
N ALA A 100 -5.70 7.27 7.47
CA ALA A 100 -4.86 6.37 8.27
C ALA A 100 -3.91 5.57 7.38
N VAL A 101 -2.77 5.16 7.95
CA VAL A 101 -1.82 4.22 7.34
C VAL A 101 -1.43 3.19 8.39
N HIS A 102 -1.62 1.91 8.07
CA HIS A 102 -1.16 0.79 8.88
C HIS A 102 0.11 0.21 8.26
N ALA A 103 1.22 0.22 9.00
CA ALA A 103 2.51 -0.28 8.53
C ALA A 103 2.88 -1.57 9.24
N TYR A 104 3.27 -2.58 8.45
CA TYR A 104 3.66 -3.90 8.94
C TYR A 104 5.08 -4.23 8.49
N HIS A 105 5.89 -4.68 9.45
CA HIS A 105 7.15 -5.32 9.13
C HIS A 105 6.87 -6.73 8.61
N ILE A 106 7.36 -7.00 7.40
CA ILE A 106 7.30 -8.33 6.77
C ILE A 106 8.74 -8.75 6.56
N GLU A 107 9.15 -9.82 7.24
CA GLU A 107 10.51 -10.38 7.12
C GLU A 107 10.75 -11.00 5.74
N LYS A 108 9.75 -11.70 5.20
CA LYS A 108 9.85 -12.39 3.92
C LYS A 108 8.53 -12.40 3.17
N THR A 109 8.58 -12.11 1.88
CA THR A 109 7.48 -12.33 0.93
C THR A 109 7.77 -13.60 0.14
N LEU A 110 6.85 -14.57 0.18
CA LEU A 110 6.99 -15.81 -0.58
C LEU A 110 6.25 -15.67 -1.92
N PRO A 111 6.95 -15.84 -3.06
CA PRO A 111 6.26 -15.90 -4.34
C PRO A 111 5.48 -17.20 -4.44
N PHE A 112 4.21 -17.13 -4.87
CA PHE A 112 3.43 -18.34 -5.19
C PHE A 112 3.88 -18.99 -6.51
N VAL A 113 4.43 -18.18 -7.43
CA VAL A 113 5.02 -18.64 -8.69
C VAL A 113 6.41 -18.04 -8.83
N LEU A 114 7.41 -18.90 -9.02
CA LEU A 114 8.80 -18.50 -9.25
C LEU A 114 9.29 -19.17 -10.54
N ASN A 115 9.86 -18.38 -11.46
CA ASN A 115 10.38 -18.86 -12.75
C ASN A 115 9.35 -19.71 -13.54
N GLY A 116 8.07 -19.29 -13.50
CA GLY A 116 6.98 -19.97 -14.22
C GLY A 116 6.46 -21.25 -13.55
N LYS A 117 6.95 -21.63 -12.36
CA LYS A 117 6.49 -22.81 -11.62
C LYS A 117 5.85 -22.41 -10.29
N ARG A 118 4.76 -23.10 -9.93
CA ARG A 118 4.18 -22.99 -8.59
C ARG A 118 5.19 -23.54 -7.57
N MET A 119 5.36 -22.83 -6.46
CA MET A 119 6.16 -23.26 -5.32
C MET A 119 5.36 -24.14 -4.36
#